data_AF-Q5BEU0-F1
#
_entry.id   AF-Q5BEU0-F1
#
_cell.length_a   1.000
_cell.length_b   1.000
_cell.length_c   1.000
_cell.angle_alpha   90.00
_cell.angle_beta   90.00
_cell.angle_gamma   90.00
#
_symmetry.space_group_name_H-M   'P 1'
#
loop_
_entity.id
_entity.type
_entity.pdbx_description
1 polymer ?
#
loop_
_entity_poly.entity_id
_entity_poly.type
_entity_poly.pdbx_seq_one_letter_code
_entity_poly.pdbx_strand_id
1 'polypeptide(L)'
;MHLSTSAAAILALSLAGPTMAGRPYFCPLALDAKFLQVPYCCEGFVPARDSKVSFEGVNCIDVSSDEDFVKTCPKGGTPKCCYSIGPKVICTTEVGDGVDK
;
A
#
# COMPACT_ATOMS: atom_id res chain seq x y z
N MET A 1 -0.03 4.03 57.81
CA MET A 1 -0.70 3.31 56.70
C MET A 1 0.01 3.71 55.41
N HIS A 2 0.40 2.73 54.59
CA HIS A 2 1.46 2.82 53.59
C HIS A 2 1.09 3.67 52.36
N LEU A 3 1.99 4.57 51.99
CA LEU A 3 2.07 5.19 50.66
C LEU A 3 2.65 4.15 49.69
N SER A 4 1.90 3.77 48.66
CA SER A 4 2.45 2.99 47.55
C SER A 4 1.72 3.37 46.26
N THR A 5 2.00 4.57 45.79
CA THR A 5 1.58 5.06 44.48
C THR A 5 2.82 5.55 43.75
N SER A 6 3.36 4.73 42.85
CA SER A 6 4.28 5.21 41.82
C SER A 6 3.76 4.67 40.49
N ALA A 7 3.35 5.64 39.68
CA ALA A 7 2.71 5.48 38.39
C ALA A 7 3.54 4.54 37.50
N ALA A 8 2.92 3.45 37.05
CA ALA A 8 3.46 2.66 35.96
C ALA A 8 3.43 3.53 34.70
N ALA A 9 4.60 3.96 34.25
CA ALA A 9 4.80 4.64 32.98
C ALA A 9 4.34 3.71 31.86
N ILE A 10 3.15 3.95 31.30
CA ILE A 10 2.68 3.26 30.12
C ILE A 10 3.51 3.80 28.96
N LEU A 11 4.53 3.04 28.55
CA LEU A 11 5.19 3.23 27.27
C LEU A 11 4.11 3.06 26.19
N ALA A 12 3.59 4.17 25.69
CA ALA A 12 2.82 4.19 24.46
C ALA A 12 3.78 3.78 23.34
N LEU A 13 3.80 2.48 23.04
CA LEU A 13 4.42 1.94 21.84
C LEU A 13 3.61 2.54 20.69
N SER A 14 4.06 3.69 20.17
CA SER A 14 3.56 4.21 18.91
C SER A 14 3.84 3.09 17.91
N LEU A 15 2.79 2.42 17.47
CA LEU A 15 2.84 1.61 16.27
C LEU A 15 3.19 2.60 15.15
N ALA A 16 4.49 2.80 14.93
CA ALA A 16 5.03 3.24 13.67
C ALA A 16 4.67 2.12 12.69
N GLY A 17 3.41 2.15 12.21
CA GLY A 17 3.04 1.42 11.01
C GLY A 17 4.09 1.71 9.96
N PRO A 18 4.48 0.72 9.13
CA PRO A 18 5.66 0.79 8.28
C PRO A 18 5.72 2.15 7.57
N THR A 19 6.55 3.04 8.11
CA THR A 19 6.76 4.34 7.49
C THR A 19 7.63 4.03 6.30
N MET A 20 7.04 3.96 5.12
CA MET A 20 7.76 3.94 3.86
C MET A 20 8.40 5.31 3.64
N ALA A 21 9.23 5.73 4.61
CA ALA A 21 9.88 7.02 4.66
C ALA A 21 10.80 7.15 3.44
N GLY A 22 10.65 8.26 2.71
CA GLY A 22 11.44 8.52 1.50
C GLY A 22 10.85 7.95 0.21
N ARG A 23 9.64 7.38 0.24
CA ARG A 23 8.89 7.09 -1.00
C ARG A 23 7.87 8.19 -1.24
N PRO A 24 7.67 8.65 -2.48
CA PRO A 24 6.66 9.66 -2.83
C PRO A 24 5.23 9.10 -2.82
N TYR A 25 5.09 7.80 -2.56
CA TYR A 25 3.80 7.10 -2.53
C TYR A 25 3.67 6.26 -1.26
N PHE A 26 2.42 6.01 -0.89
CA PHE A 26 2.06 5.06 0.15
C PHE A 26 1.10 4.00 -0.40
N CYS A 27 1.43 2.74 -0.16
CA CYS A 27 0.52 1.63 -0.38
C CYS A 27 0.32 0.85 0.92
N PRO A 28 -0.95 0.65 1.36
CA PRO A 28 -1.22 -0.21 2.50
C PRO A 28 -0.97 -1.68 2.14
N LEU A 29 -0.95 -2.53 3.16
CA LEU A 29 -1.05 -3.98 2.96
C LEU A 29 -2.32 -4.33 2.17
N ALA A 30 -2.25 -5.40 1.39
CA ALA A 30 -3.39 -5.89 0.63
C ALA A 30 -4.59 -6.20 1.55
N LEU A 31 -5.80 -5.93 1.08
CA LEU A 31 -7.02 -6.12 1.88
C LEU A 31 -7.47 -7.58 1.96
N ASP A 32 -7.03 -8.41 1.02
CA ASP A 32 -7.37 -9.84 0.90
C ASP A 32 -6.26 -10.76 1.42
N ALA A 33 -5.05 -10.23 1.61
CA ALA A 33 -3.88 -11.01 1.97
C ALA A 33 -2.84 -10.16 2.72
N LYS A 34 -1.90 -10.80 3.42
CA LYS A 34 -0.83 -10.11 4.14
C LYS A 34 0.36 -9.72 3.23
N PHE A 35 0.07 -9.27 2.00
CA PHE A 35 1.09 -8.88 1.03
C PHE A 35 1.34 -7.37 1.06
N LEU A 36 2.61 -7.00 0.92
CA LEU A 36 3.00 -5.61 0.63
C LEU A 36 2.63 -5.29 -0.80
N GLN A 37 2.12 -4.08 -1.01
CA GLN A 37 1.72 -3.60 -2.32
C GLN A 37 2.63 -2.47 -2.77
N VAL A 38 2.74 -2.31 -4.08
CA VAL A 38 3.42 -1.21 -4.73
C VAL A 38 2.54 -0.62 -5.85
N PRO A 39 2.79 0.63 -6.29
CA PRO A 39 2.05 1.25 -7.38
C PRO A 39 2.24 0.52 -8.71
N TYR A 40 1.14 0.16 -9.34
CA TYR A 40 1.08 -0.29 -10.73
C TYR A 40 0.16 0.61 -11.54
N CYS A 41 0.55 0.83 -12.79
CA CYS A 41 -0.32 1.35 -13.83
C CYS A 41 -0.83 0.20 -14.68
N CYS A 42 -2.15 -0.02 -14.68
CA CYS A 42 -2.81 -1.07 -15.46
C CYS A 42 -3.78 -0.45 -16.47
N GLU A 43 -4.02 -1.14 -17.57
CA GLU A 43 -4.95 -0.71 -18.63
C GLU A 43 -6.42 -0.95 -18.28
N GLY A 44 -6.67 -1.82 -17.31
CA GLY A 44 -8.00 -2.17 -16.85
C GLY A 44 -7.95 -3.07 -15.62
N PHE A 45 -9.13 -3.29 -15.04
CA PHE A 45 -9.30 -4.07 -13.83
C PHE A 45 -10.51 -4.99 -13.99
N VAL A 46 -10.35 -6.27 -13.64
CA VAL A 46 -11.45 -7.24 -13.57
C VAL A 46 -11.58 -7.75 -12.15
N PRO A 47 -12.79 -8.01 -11.63
CA PRO A 47 -12.94 -8.58 -10.30
C PRO A 47 -12.15 -9.90 -10.17
N ALA A 48 -11.37 -10.03 -9.10
CA ALA A 48 -10.65 -11.27 -8.83
C ALA A 48 -11.65 -12.40 -8.53
N ARG A 49 -11.41 -13.61 -9.03
CA ARG A 49 -12.37 -14.73 -8.93
C ARG A 49 -12.64 -15.16 -7.48
N ASP A 50 -11.62 -15.10 -6.64
CA ASP A 50 -11.64 -15.63 -5.28
C ASP A 50 -11.65 -14.54 -4.19
N SER A 51 -11.92 -13.28 -4.56
CA SER A 51 -11.97 -12.15 -3.62
C SER A 51 -13.10 -11.17 -3.96
N LYS A 52 -13.74 -10.62 -2.92
CA LYS A 52 -14.75 -9.56 -3.05
C LYS A 52 -14.18 -8.15 -3.02
N VAL A 53 -12.90 -8.01 -2.66
CA VAL A 53 -12.24 -6.71 -2.43
C VAL A 53 -11.06 -6.47 -3.36
N SER A 54 -10.74 -7.44 -4.22
CA SER A 54 -9.56 -7.41 -5.07
C SER A 54 -9.93 -7.43 -6.53
N PHE A 55 -9.10 -6.77 -7.33
CA PHE A 55 -9.20 -6.75 -8.78
C PHE A 55 -7.90 -7.29 -9.38
N GLU A 56 -8.01 -8.09 -10.43
CA GLU A 56 -6.87 -8.46 -11.26
C GLU A 56 -6.66 -7.35 -12.30
N GLY A 57 -5.45 -6.76 -12.29
CA GLY A 57 -5.05 -5.74 -13.23
C GLY A 57 -4.63 -6.33 -14.58
N VAL A 58 -4.98 -5.64 -15.66
CA VAL A 58 -4.68 -6.04 -17.03
C VAL A 58 -3.52 -5.20 -17.57
N ASN A 59 -2.52 -5.85 -18.17
CA ASN A 59 -1.34 -5.22 -18.79
C ASN A 59 -0.69 -4.17 -17.88
N CYS A 60 -0.32 -4.60 -16.67
CA CYS A 60 0.21 -3.71 -15.65
C CYS A 60 1.72 -3.47 -15.80
N ILE A 61 2.14 -2.26 -15.47
CA ILE A 61 3.54 -1.83 -15.37
C ILE A 61 3.79 -1.39 -13.93
N ASP A 62 4.85 -1.92 -13.33
CA ASP A 62 5.33 -1.47 -12.03
C ASP A 62 5.98 -0.09 -12.21
N VAL A 63 5.46 0.91 -11.51
CA VAL A 63 5.96 2.30 -11.55
C VAL A 63 6.55 2.72 -10.20
N SER A 64 6.78 1.76 -9.31
CA SER A 64 7.25 1.99 -7.95
C SER A 64 8.73 2.41 -7.86
N SER A 65 9.47 2.17 -8.95
CA SER A 65 10.89 2.50 -9.06
C SER A 65 11.17 3.69 -9.98
N ASP A 66 10.11 4.36 -10.46
CA ASP A 66 10.26 5.55 -11.29
C ASP A 66 10.80 6.70 -10.43
N GLU A 67 11.93 7.29 -10.84
CA GLU A 67 12.59 8.38 -10.09
C GLU A 67 11.66 9.60 -9.92
N ASP A 68 10.88 9.91 -10.97
CA ASP A 68 9.86 10.96 -10.98
C ASP A 68 8.47 10.35 -10.86
N PHE A 69 8.18 9.68 -9.74
CA PHE A 69 6.86 9.10 -9.51
C PHE A 69 5.76 10.16 -9.66
N VAL A 70 4.88 9.93 -10.63
CA VAL A 70 3.70 10.76 -10.87
C VAL A 70 2.43 9.96 -10.62
N LYS A 71 1.40 10.62 -10.06
CA LYS A 71 0.08 10.02 -9.81
C LYS A 71 -0.78 9.86 -11.08
N THR A 72 -0.14 9.72 -12.24
CA THR A 72 -0.80 9.60 -13.54
C THR A 72 -0.17 8.46 -14.33
N CYS A 73 -0.99 7.59 -14.90
CA CYS A 73 -0.51 6.49 -15.73
C CYS A 73 -0.32 6.91 -17.20
N PRO A 74 0.61 6.29 -17.95
CA PRO A 74 0.91 6.67 -19.35
C PRO A 74 -0.29 6.62 -20.29
N LYS A 75 -1.25 5.70 -20.04
CA LYS A 75 -2.48 5.53 -20.81
C LYS A 75 -3.68 6.27 -20.20
N GLY A 76 -3.45 7.13 -19.21
CA GLY A 76 -4.46 7.79 -18.40
C GLY A 76 -4.84 7.01 -17.15
N GLY A 77 -5.54 7.68 -16.23
CA GLY A 77 -5.89 7.14 -14.91
C GLY A 77 -4.78 7.32 -13.87
N THR A 78 -4.99 6.75 -12.67
CA THR A 78 -4.06 6.82 -11.55
C THR A 78 -3.50 5.43 -11.22
N PRO A 79 -2.24 5.34 -10.75
CA PRO A 79 -1.68 4.08 -10.26
C PRO A 79 -2.53 3.50 -9.12
N LYS A 80 -2.57 2.16 -9.03
CA LYS A 80 -3.22 1.42 -7.92
C LYS A 80 -2.17 0.65 -7.13
N CYS A 81 -2.45 0.44 -5.85
CA CYS A 81 -1.62 -0.42 -5.02
C CYS A 81 -1.96 -1.87 -5.34
N CYS A 82 -0.96 -2.58 -5.85
CA CYS A 82 -1.08 -3.96 -6.28
C CYS A 82 0.11 -4.80 -5.82
N TYR A 83 -0.04 -6.10 -5.85
CA TYR A 83 1.01 -7.08 -5.61
C TYR A 83 0.92 -8.19 -6.66
N SER A 84 2.03 -8.87 -6.93
CA SER A 84 2.06 -9.95 -7.92
C SER A 84 1.94 -11.34 -7.27
N ILE A 85 1.13 -12.21 -7.88
CA ILE A 85 1.12 -13.66 -7.62
C ILE A 85 1.38 -14.36 -8.95
N GLY A 86 2.59 -14.87 -9.13
CA GLY A 86 3.00 -15.43 -10.42
C GLY A 86 2.85 -14.39 -11.53
N PRO A 87 2.15 -14.70 -12.64
CA PRO A 87 1.94 -13.74 -13.74
C PRO A 87 0.84 -12.71 -13.46
N LYS A 88 0.09 -12.83 -12.36
CA LYS A 88 -1.06 -11.99 -12.06
C LYS A 88 -0.67 -10.80 -11.20
N VAL A 89 -1.30 -9.66 -11.46
CA VAL A 89 -1.19 -8.46 -10.63
C VAL A 89 -2.55 -8.22 -9.96
N ILE A 90 -2.58 -8.29 -8.63
CA ILE A 90 -3.79 -8.14 -7.82
C ILE A 90 -3.74 -6.80 -7.11
N CYS A 91 -4.77 -5.99 -7.29
CA CYS A 91 -4.89 -4.63 -6.80
C CYS A 91 -6.05 -4.53 -5.81
N THR A 92 -5.83 -3.88 -4.67
CA THR A 92 -6.86 -3.80 -3.62
C THR A 92 -7.16 -2.38 -3.15
N THR A 93 -6.26 -1.42 -3.42
CA THR A 93 -6.39 -0.05 -2.89
C THR A 93 -5.82 1.01 -3.83
N GLU A 94 -6.18 2.26 -3.56
CA GLU A 94 -5.60 3.45 -4.21
C GLU A 94 -4.21 3.77 -3.67
N VAL A 95 -3.38 4.40 -4.50
CA VAL A 95 -2.08 4.93 -4.06
C VAL A 95 -2.27 6.23 -3.29
N GLY A 96 -1.83 6.24 -2.03
CA GLY A 96 -1.78 7.43 -1.19
C GLY A 96 -0.51 8.25 -1.41
N ASP A 97 -0.49 9.47 -0.85
CA ASP A 97 0.74 10.26 -0.76
C ASP A 97 1.74 9.59 0.18
N GLY A 98 3.00 9.56 -0.25
CA GLY A 98 4.10 9.24 0.63
C GLY A 98 4.36 10.34 1.66
N VAL A 99 5.20 10.04 2.63
CA VAL A 99 5.80 11.07 3.48
C VAL A 99 7.16 11.40 2.89
N ASP A 100 7.17 12.40 2.00
CA ASP A 100 8.38 13.06 1.55
C ASP A 100 9.08 13.62 2.79
N LYS A 101 10.33 13.22 3.02
CA LYS A 101 11.19 13.83 4.03
C LYS A 101 12.10 14.85 3.38
#